data_AF-A0A915NDZ6-F1
#
_entry.id   AF-A0A915NDZ6-F1
#
_cell.length_a   1.000
_cell.length_b   1.000
_cell.length_c   1.000
_cell.angle_alpha   90.00
_cell.angle_beta   90.00
_cell.angle_gamma   90.00
#
_symmetry.space_group_name_H-M   'P 1'
#
loop_
_entity.id
_entity.type
_entity.pdbx_description
1 polymer ?
#
loop_
_entity_poly.entity_id
_entity_poly.type
_entity_poly.pdbx_seq_one_letter_code
_entity_poly.pdbx_strand_id
1 'polypeptide(L)'
;DWEVIAKIWSALCLAESPDPSKQSIVALFDYVQDLIITNHTSFQIEFKFPDNIFKYAEALLEDYEGNIHKALPLISKELIQGSCKREAEINAKNKRTYNNIASSLCQICCNKALHWRHVDFAQTLLSLLLRRDTTLQSDVILHFFQLLISDSIKTRKLATSFCASWFKINRQKAIKIVKNINLKDGGENNGVGAKWPIQFGIRKDNSFLLYDADKLPSGQKEWNNSEFHHKPHWGFYTWPKEFKVYASPLHQDWSNREYSQFTQLEQSIIGIFKDTEFLQKFASLYSLEDEKEDKEFDAVHFSLFNVSFNRIFRTFNDYLLNDFIAILDPLLVDNKESSQRLAAEITAGMICGSKLWKFEKREKILKLLIPRLETTLLEVPQENEKYWGTLW
;
A
#
# COMPACT_ATOMS: atom_id res chain seq x y z
N ASP A 1 3.56 24.09 10.86
CA ASP A 1 2.28 24.70 11.29
C ASP A 1 1.25 24.48 10.19
N TRP A 2 0.08 23.91 10.53
CA TRP A 2 -0.99 23.62 9.58
C TRP A 2 -1.61 24.90 8.98
N GLU A 3 -1.67 26.00 9.73
CA GLU A 3 -2.25 27.25 9.23
C GLU A 3 -1.40 27.90 8.15
N VAL A 4 -0.08 27.84 8.33
CA VAL A 4 0.89 28.35 7.36
C VAL A 4 0.80 27.55 6.06
N ILE A 5 0.73 26.22 6.15
CA ILE A 5 0.54 25.36 4.97
C ILE A 5 -0.77 25.67 4.27
N ALA A 6 -1.88 25.83 5.01
CA ALA A 6 -3.17 26.12 4.40
C ALA A 6 -3.19 27.39 3.55
N LYS A 7 -2.48 28.42 4.01
CA LYS A 7 -2.33 29.69 3.28
C LYS A 7 -1.37 29.54 2.11
N ILE A 8 -0.18 28.99 2.34
CA ILE A 8 0.88 28.93 1.33
C ILE A 8 0.51 28.01 0.18
N TRP A 9 0.05 26.78 0.45
CA TRP A 9 -0.22 25.79 -0.60
C TRP A 9 -1.33 26.24 -1.55
N SER A 10 -2.45 26.73 -0.98
CA SER A 10 -3.55 27.27 -1.79
C SER A 10 -3.09 28.49 -2.61
N ALA A 11 -2.30 29.39 -2.03
CA ALA A 11 -1.79 30.57 -2.73
C ALA A 11 -0.79 30.21 -3.85
N LEU A 12 0.08 29.21 -3.65
CA LEU A 12 1.01 28.74 -4.68
C LEU A 12 0.27 28.12 -5.87
N CYS A 13 -0.78 27.32 -5.62
CA CYS A 13 -1.58 26.72 -6.69
C CYS A 13 -2.45 27.74 -7.45
N LEU A 14 -2.77 28.88 -6.84
CA LEU A 14 -3.59 29.94 -7.45
C LEU A 14 -2.76 31.15 -7.89
N ALA A 15 -1.44 31.09 -7.73
CA ALA A 15 -0.55 32.14 -8.21
C ALA A 15 -0.73 32.30 -9.73
N GLU A 16 -0.58 33.53 -10.22
CA GLU A 16 -0.81 33.82 -11.63
C GLU A 16 0.02 32.87 -12.50
N SER A 17 -0.64 32.23 -13.49
CA SER A 17 0.03 31.25 -14.34
C SER A 17 1.25 31.91 -14.97
N PRO A 18 2.44 31.30 -14.90
CA PRO A 18 3.59 31.81 -15.62
C PRO A 18 3.21 31.98 -17.09
N ASP A 19 3.39 33.17 -17.64
CA ASP A 19 3.37 33.35 -19.08
C ASP A 19 4.40 32.36 -19.67
N PRO A 20 4.02 31.46 -20.60
CA PRO A 20 4.95 30.52 -21.21
C PRO A 20 6.17 31.19 -21.85
N SER A 21 6.05 32.48 -22.21
CA SER A 21 7.16 33.29 -22.73
C SER A 21 8.24 33.58 -21.67
N LYS A 22 7.91 33.53 -20.37
CA LYS A 22 8.81 33.81 -19.24
C LYS A 22 9.30 32.51 -18.61
N GLN A 23 10.23 31.83 -19.30
CA GLN A 23 10.81 30.55 -18.87
C GLN A 23 11.42 30.56 -17.46
N SER A 24 11.92 31.70 -16.98
CA SER A 24 12.45 31.83 -15.62
C SER A 24 11.40 31.63 -14.53
N ILE A 25 10.16 32.09 -14.76
CA ILE A 25 9.04 31.91 -13.82
C ILE A 25 8.60 30.44 -13.83
N VAL A 26 8.55 29.83 -15.01
CA VAL A 26 8.27 28.39 -15.16
C VAL A 26 9.24 27.55 -14.33
N ALA A 27 10.55 27.77 -14.53
CA ALA A 27 11.59 27.02 -13.82
C ALA A 27 11.52 27.23 -12.30
N LEU A 28 11.12 28.43 -11.84
CA LEU A 28 10.94 28.70 -10.42
C LEU A 28 9.77 27.90 -9.83
N PHE A 29 8.64 27.78 -10.54
CA PHE A 29 7.51 26.97 -10.08
C PHE A 29 7.87 25.49 -9.97
N ASP A 30 8.55 24.95 -10.98
CA ASP A 30 9.01 23.56 -10.97
C ASP A 30 9.99 23.34 -9.81
N TYR A 31 10.95 24.26 -9.61
CA TYR A 31 11.87 24.22 -8.48
C TYR A 31 11.16 24.27 -7.11
N VAL A 32 10.14 25.12 -6.96
CA VAL A 32 9.36 25.20 -5.71
C VAL A 32 8.58 23.93 -5.47
N GLN A 33 7.97 23.34 -6.51
CA GLN A 33 7.28 22.06 -6.41
C GLN A 33 8.24 20.96 -5.95
N ASP A 34 9.41 20.83 -6.59
CA ASP A 34 10.43 19.84 -6.25
C ASP A 34 10.99 20.05 -4.84
N LEU A 35 11.22 21.31 -4.45
CA LEU A 35 11.68 21.67 -3.11
C LEU A 35 10.67 21.23 -2.05
N ILE A 36 9.36 21.43 -2.30
CA ILE A 36 8.32 20.97 -1.39
C ILE A 36 8.32 19.44 -1.33
N ILE A 37 8.28 18.74 -2.46
CA ILE A 37 8.25 17.26 -2.48
C ILE A 37 9.44 16.68 -1.72
N THR A 38 10.65 17.20 -1.98
CA THR A 38 11.89 16.66 -1.43
C THR A 38 12.02 16.92 0.07
N ASN A 39 11.51 18.05 0.55
CA ASN A 39 11.65 18.47 1.95
C ASN A 39 10.36 18.29 2.77
N HIS A 40 9.27 17.79 2.19
CA HIS A 40 8.02 17.63 2.91
C HIS A 40 8.14 16.51 3.94
N THR A 41 8.12 16.89 5.20
CA THR A 41 7.96 15.96 6.32
C THR A 41 6.54 16.05 6.86
N SER A 42 5.82 14.93 6.89
CA SER A 42 4.52 14.87 7.54
C SER A 42 4.68 15.17 9.03
N PHE A 43 3.96 16.18 9.54
CA PHE A 43 3.92 16.52 10.96
C PHE A 43 2.57 16.13 11.59
N GLN A 44 2.57 15.95 12.90
CA GLN A 44 1.45 15.34 13.64
C GLN A 44 0.16 16.18 13.55
N ILE A 45 -0.97 15.50 13.35
CA ILE A 45 -2.31 16.12 13.48
C ILE A 45 -2.77 16.05 14.93
N GLU A 46 -2.68 14.86 15.51
CA GLU A 46 -3.05 14.58 16.88
C GLU A 46 -1.77 14.38 17.71
N PHE A 47 -1.54 15.28 18.67
CA PHE A 47 -0.55 15.11 19.72
C PHE A 47 -1.21 14.35 20.87
N LYS A 48 -0.59 13.27 21.32
CA LYS A 48 -1.01 12.56 22.53
C LYS A 48 0.20 12.03 23.27
N PHE A 49 0.37 12.45 24.52
CA PHE A 49 1.39 11.89 25.39
C PHE A 49 0.89 10.60 26.05
N PRO A 50 1.65 9.49 25.95
CA PRO A 50 1.34 8.28 26.70
C PRO A 50 1.38 8.47 28.22
N ASP A 51 0.42 7.89 28.93
CA ASP A 51 0.27 8.04 30.39
C ASP A 51 1.51 7.59 31.20
N ASN A 52 2.27 6.65 30.65
CA ASN A 52 3.50 6.16 31.29
C ASN A 52 4.65 7.18 31.28
N ILE A 53 4.64 8.16 30.37
CA ILE A 53 5.68 9.19 30.30
C ILE A 53 5.55 10.20 31.43
N PHE A 54 4.33 10.47 31.92
CA PHE A 54 4.10 11.43 32.99
C PHE A 54 4.86 11.08 34.26
N LYS A 55 4.97 9.79 34.61
CA LYS A 55 5.75 9.35 35.77
C LYS A 55 7.23 9.71 35.68
N TYR A 56 7.82 9.60 34.49
CA TYR A 56 9.21 9.99 34.27
C TYR A 56 9.37 11.50 34.25
N ALA A 57 8.38 12.24 33.73
CA ALA A 57 8.38 13.69 33.76
C ALA A 57 8.24 14.24 35.19
N GLU A 58 7.41 13.62 36.03
CA GLU A 58 7.30 13.93 37.46
C GLU A 58 8.61 13.68 38.20
N ALA A 59 9.28 12.56 37.92
CA ALA A 59 10.59 12.25 38.49
C ALA A 59 11.70 13.25 38.11
N LEU A 60 11.57 13.97 36.99
CA LEU A 60 12.47 15.06 36.63
C LEU A 60 12.23 16.35 37.42
N LEU A 61 11.03 16.52 37.99
CA LEU A 61 10.65 17.67 38.82
C LEU A 61 10.97 17.43 40.31
N GLU A 62 11.00 16.17 40.73
CA GLU A 62 11.35 15.74 42.09
C GLU A 62 12.83 16.03 42.44
N ASP A 63 13.07 16.34 43.70
CA ASP A 63 14.43 16.52 44.22
C ASP A 63 15.09 15.16 44.43
N TYR A 64 16.31 14.98 43.96
CA TYR A 64 17.07 13.73 44.13
C TYR A 64 18.55 14.01 44.36
N GLU A 65 19.24 13.06 44.97
CA GLU A 65 20.65 13.20 45.35
C GLU A 65 21.54 13.34 44.09
N GLY A 66 22.15 14.52 43.91
CA GLY A 66 22.93 14.88 42.72
C GLY A 66 22.18 15.75 41.69
N ASN A 67 20.96 16.21 41.97
CA ASN A 67 20.24 17.12 41.09
C ASN A 67 20.90 18.51 41.03
N ILE A 68 21.24 18.96 39.81
CA ILE A 68 21.86 20.26 39.54
C ILE A 68 20.79 21.37 39.39
N HIS A 69 19.54 20.99 39.17
CA HIS A 69 18.40 21.88 39.01
C HIS A 69 17.58 21.97 40.30
N LYS A 70 17.08 23.15 40.66
CA LYS A 70 16.18 23.32 41.81
C LYS A 70 14.89 22.53 41.55
N ALA A 71 14.48 21.72 42.53
CA ALA A 71 13.19 21.05 42.50
C ALA A 71 12.06 22.06 42.24
N LEU A 72 11.19 21.70 41.29
CA LEU A 72 10.04 22.52 40.92
C LEU A 72 8.80 21.98 41.65
N PRO A 73 7.85 22.84 42.04
CA PRO A 73 6.61 22.37 42.65
C PRO A 73 5.86 21.43 41.70
N LEU A 74 5.31 20.36 42.26
CA LEU A 74 4.44 19.42 41.52
C LEU A 74 3.31 20.20 40.84
N ILE A 75 3.06 19.86 39.58
CA ILE A 75 2.07 20.54 38.75
C ILE A 75 0.66 20.27 39.31
N SER A 76 -0.17 21.31 39.45
CA SER A 76 -1.53 21.14 39.95
C SER A 76 -2.38 20.32 38.99
N LYS A 77 -3.28 19.48 39.53
CA LYS A 77 -4.22 18.67 38.74
C LYS A 77 -5.09 19.53 37.81
N GLU A 78 -5.41 20.75 38.21
CA GLU A 78 -6.17 21.72 37.41
C GLU A 78 -5.39 22.19 36.18
N LEU A 79 -4.08 22.44 36.31
CA LEU A 79 -3.23 22.84 35.18
C LEU A 79 -3.04 21.68 34.19
N ILE A 80 -2.95 20.45 34.69
CA ILE A 80 -2.90 19.24 33.86
C ILE A 80 -4.21 19.10 33.06
N GLN A 81 -5.37 19.20 33.73
CA GLN A 81 -6.67 19.14 33.05
C GLN A 81 -6.84 20.28 32.04
N GLY A 82 -6.40 21.50 32.37
CA GLY A 82 -6.40 22.64 31.45
C GLY A 82 -5.52 22.39 30.22
N SER A 83 -4.35 21.80 30.41
CA SER A 83 -3.43 21.42 29.33
C SER A 83 -4.01 20.34 28.43
N CYS A 84 -4.63 19.30 29.00
CA CYS A 84 -5.32 18.26 28.22
C CYS A 84 -6.47 18.82 27.38
N LYS A 85 -7.23 19.78 27.91
CA LYS A 85 -8.29 20.47 27.14
C LYS A 85 -7.70 21.26 25.97
N ARG A 86 -6.64 22.04 26.22
CA ARG A 86 -5.94 22.82 25.18
C ARG A 86 -5.34 21.92 24.09
N GLU A 87 -4.74 20.79 24.49
CA GLU A 87 -4.23 19.77 23.57
C GLU A 87 -5.34 19.21 22.67
N ALA A 88 -6.49 18.84 23.25
CA ALA A 88 -7.64 18.37 22.49
C ALA A 88 -8.18 19.43 21.51
N GLU A 89 -8.24 20.69 21.92
CA GLU A 89 -8.65 21.82 21.06
C GLU A 89 -7.67 22.04 19.89
N ILE A 90 -6.36 22.00 20.15
CA ILE A 90 -5.31 22.10 19.12
C ILE A 90 -5.42 20.94 18.14
N ASN A 91 -5.58 19.71 18.63
CA ASN A 91 -5.74 18.52 17.78
C ASN A 91 -6.99 18.63 16.89
N ALA A 92 -8.12 19.05 17.46
CA ALA A 92 -9.35 19.27 16.71
C ALA A 92 -9.19 20.36 15.65
N LYS A 93 -8.49 21.45 15.99
CA LYS A 93 -8.17 22.55 15.07
C LYS A 93 -7.27 22.06 13.93
N ASN A 94 -6.19 21.35 14.23
CA ASN A 94 -5.28 20.78 13.24
C ASN A 94 -6.00 19.85 12.26
N LYS A 95 -6.88 18.97 12.79
CA LYS A 95 -7.67 18.04 11.97
C LYS A 95 -8.64 18.77 11.04
N ARG A 96 -9.30 19.82 11.52
CA ARG A 96 -10.16 20.69 10.69
C ARG A 96 -9.34 21.38 9.61
N THR A 97 -8.21 21.99 9.96
CA THR A 97 -7.33 22.67 9.00
C THR A 97 -6.82 21.69 7.94
N TYR A 98 -6.37 20.50 8.34
CA TYR A 98 -5.95 19.44 7.41
C TYR A 98 -7.06 19.06 6.41
N ASN A 99 -8.28 18.83 6.88
CA ASN A 99 -9.41 18.51 6.00
C ASN A 99 -9.74 19.68 5.07
N ASN A 100 -9.68 20.92 5.56
CA ASN A 100 -9.92 22.11 4.75
C ASN A 100 -8.86 22.25 3.64
N ILE A 101 -7.58 22.01 3.94
CA ILE A 101 -6.51 22.00 2.92
C ILE A 101 -6.83 20.98 1.83
N ALA A 102 -7.16 19.74 2.23
CA ALA A 102 -7.48 18.68 1.28
C ALA A 102 -8.68 19.06 0.40
N SER A 103 -9.75 19.60 0.99
CA SER A 103 -10.92 20.08 0.25
C SER A 103 -10.60 21.22 -0.71
N SER A 104 -9.85 22.23 -0.27
CA SER A 104 -9.48 23.38 -1.11
C SER A 104 -8.60 22.96 -2.29
N LEU A 105 -7.60 22.11 -2.07
CA LEU A 105 -6.77 21.58 -3.16
C LEU A 105 -7.59 20.73 -4.12
N CYS A 106 -8.51 19.90 -3.62
CA CYS A 106 -9.40 19.10 -4.47
C CYS A 106 -10.28 19.98 -5.37
N GLN A 107 -10.79 21.11 -4.86
CA GLN A 107 -11.55 22.06 -5.65
C GLN A 107 -10.72 22.69 -6.76
N ILE A 108 -9.44 23.00 -6.49
CA ILE A 108 -8.49 23.50 -7.50
C ILE A 108 -8.25 22.43 -8.57
N CYS A 109 -8.07 21.16 -8.17
CA CYS A 109 -7.86 20.05 -9.11
C CYS A 109 -9.06 19.84 -10.05
N CYS A 110 -10.28 20.05 -9.55
CA CYS A 110 -11.51 19.89 -10.32
C CYS A 110 -11.90 21.12 -11.16
N ASN A 111 -11.18 22.24 -11.04
CA ASN A 111 -11.52 23.48 -11.73
C ASN A 111 -10.99 23.48 -13.17
N LYS A 112 -11.89 23.27 -14.14
CA LYS A 112 -11.59 23.23 -15.58
C LYS A 112 -11.16 24.59 -16.17
N ALA A 113 -11.37 25.70 -15.47
CA ALA A 113 -10.95 27.02 -15.93
C ALA A 113 -9.47 27.31 -15.65
N LEU A 114 -8.84 26.53 -14.77
CA LEU A 114 -7.43 26.70 -14.44
C LEU A 114 -6.54 26.03 -15.48
N HIS A 115 -5.38 26.65 -15.72
CA HIS A 115 -4.34 26.07 -16.54
C HIS A 115 -3.83 24.75 -15.93
N TRP A 116 -3.49 23.76 -16.77
CA TRP A 116 -3.14 22.40 -16.35
C TRP A 116 -2.00 22.34 -15.32
N ARG A 117 -1.07 23.30 -15.32
CA ARG A 117 0.02 23.38 -14.34
C ARG A 117 -0.47 23.60 -12.91
N HIS A 118 -1.50 24.41 -12.74
CA HIS A 118 -2.10 24.66 -11.43
C HIS A 118 -2.77 23.39 -10.90
N VAL A 119 -3.41 22.66 -11.80
CA VAL A 119 -4.01 21.36 -11.50
C VAL A 119 -2.93 20.34 -11.13
N ASP A 120 -1.85 20.23 -11.91
CA ASP A 120 -0.72 19.31 -11.63
C ASP A 120 -0.04 19.60 -10.28
N PHE A 121 0.18 20.89 -9.98
CA PHE A 121 0.76 21.29 -8.70
C PHE A 121 -0.20 20.97 -7.54
N ALA A 122 -1.49 21.29 -7.67
CA ALA A 122 -2.48 20.97 -6.65
C ALA A 122 -2.60 19.46 -6.41
N GLN A 123 -2.60 18.64 -7.47
CA GLN A 123 -2.61 17.17 -7.39
C GLN A 123 -1.38 16.65 -6.65
N THR A 124 -0.21 17.21 -6.95
CA THR A 124 1.05 16.84 -6.28
C THR A 124 0.96 17.13 -4.78
N LEU A 125 0.56 18.33 -4.38
CA LEU A 125 0.43 18.70 -2.97
C LEU A 125 -0.65 17.87 -2.26
N LEU A 126 -1.76 17.61 -2.94
CA LEU A 126 -2.85 16.78 -2.40
C LEU A 126 -2.39 15.33 -2.17
N SER A 127 -1.50 14.80 -3.01
CA SER A 127 -0.93 13.46 -2.84
C SER A 127 -0.09 13.34 -1.56
N LEU A 128 0.57 14.42 -1.14
CA LEU A 128 1.40 14.46 0.08
C LEU A 128 0.57 14.41 1.36
N LEU A 129 -0.73 14.69 1.30
CA LEU A 129 -1.61 14.63 2.46
C LEU A 129 -1.99 13.19 2.85
N LEU A 130 -1.72 12.19 1.99
CA LEU A 130 -2.05 10.80 2.28
C LEU A 130 -1.23 10.24 3.45
N ARG A 131 -1.92 9.78 4.51
CA ARG A 131 -1.30 9.40 5.77
C ARG A 131 -2.01 8.26 6.51
N ARG A 132 -1.33 7.65 7.48
CA ARG A 132 -1.83 6.48 8.24
C ARG A 132 -2.68 6.83 9.47
N ASP A 133 -2.41 7.98 10.06
CA ASP A 133 -2.99 8.47 11.31
C ASP A 133 -4.35 9.15 11.10
N THR A 134 -4.66 9.59 9.88
CA THR A 134 -5.96 10.20 9.55
C THR A 134 -6.36 9.87 8.12
N THR A 135 -7.63 9.53 7.93
CA THR A 135 -8.22 9.23 6.62
C THR A 135 -8.48 10.50 5.83
N LEU A 136 -8.12 10.50 4.55
CA LEU A 136 -8.55 11.53 3.60
C LEU A 136 -10.04 11.42 3.30
N GLN A 137 -10.61 12.52 2.80
CA GLN A 137 -12.01 12.55 2.35
C GLN A 137 -12.21 11.64 1.14
N SER A 138 -13.38 11.00 1.06
CA SER A 138 -13.72 10.05 0.00
C SER A 138 -13.57 10.65 -1.40
N ASP A 139 -14.00 11.90 -1.60
CA ASP A 139 -13.97 12.57 -2.91
C ASP A 139 -12.54 12.75 -3.43
N VAL A 140 -11.60 13.09 -2.54
CA VAL A 140 -10.17 13.20 -2.86
C VAL A 140 -9.62 11.85 -3.32
N ILE A 141 -9.96 10.79 -2.61
CA ILE A 141 -9.49 9.44 -2.92
C ILE A 141 -10.05 9.00 -4.28
N LEU A 142 -11.35 9.17 -4.50
CA LEU A 142 -12.01 8.83 -5.77
C LEU A 142 -11.44 9.64 -6.94
N HIS A 143 -11.11 10.91 -6.73
CA HIS A 143 -10.45 11.74 -7.73
C HIS A 143 -9.13 11.11 -8.22
N PHE A 144 -8.26 10.65 -7.31
CA PHE A 144 -7.02 9.98 -7.71
C PHE A 144 -7.24 8.66 -8.46
N PHE A 145 -8.28 7.88 -8.11
CA PHE A 145 -8.62 6.69 -8.89
C PHE A 145 -9.08 7.05 -10.30
N GLN A 146 -9.82 8.14 -10.48
CA GLN A 146 -10.20 8.63 -11.81
C GLN A 146 -8.98 9.13 -12.62
N LEU A 147 -7.96 9.68 -11.96
CA LEU A 147 -6.72 10.14 -12.61
C LEU A 147 -5.85 9.00 -13.17
N LEU A 148 -6.13 7.73 -12.85
CA LEU A 148 -5.42 6.59 -13.43
C LEU A 148 -5.55 6.51 -14.96
N ILE A 149 -6.58 7.12 -15.55
CA ILE A 149 -6.79 7.20 -17.01
C ILE A 149 -6.57 8.61 -17.57
N SER A 150 -5.89 9.48 -16.81
CA SER A 150 -5.49 10.81 -17.29
C SER A 150 -4.63 10.70 -18.54
N ASP A 151 -4.71 11.64 -19.48
CA ASP A 151 -3.89 11.57 -20.70
C ASP A 151 -2.41 11.91 -20.43
N SER A 152 -2.11 12.57 -19.29
CA SER A 152 -0.76 12.90 -18.84
C SER A 152 -0.09 11.72 -18.11
N ILE A 153 1.06 11.26 -18.64
CA ILE A 153 1.88 10.19 -18.02
C ILE A 153 2.29 10.59 -16.59
N LYS A 154 2.74 11.84 -16.39
CA LYS A 154 3.13 12.35 -15.06
C LYS A 154 1.99 12.21 -14.04
N THR A 155 0.78 12.59 -14.45
CA THR A 155 -0.42 12.50 -13.60
C THR A 155 -0.79 11.05 -13.31
N ARG A 156 -0.67 10.14 -14.30
CA ARG A 156 -0.93 8.71 -14.09
C ARG A 156 0.09 8.07 -13.14
N LYS A 157 1.40 8.34 -13.31
CA LYS A 157 2.44 7.86 -12.38
C LYS A 157 2.18 8.33 -10.94
N LEU A 158 1.78 9.59 -10.77
CA LEU A 158 1.37 10.15 -9.48
C LEU A 158 0.14 9.43 -8.90
N ALA A 159 -0.91 9.26 -9.72
CA ALA A 159 -2.14 8.58 -9.32
C ALA A 159 -1.90 7.11 -8.93
N THR A 160 -1.08 6.38 -9.69
CA THR A 160 -0.68 5.01 -9.37
C THR A 160 0.04 4.93 -8.03
N SER A 161 1.03 5.81 -7.79
CA SER A 161 1.75 5.87 -6.51
C SER A 161 0.82 6.19 -5.33
N PHE A 162 -0.10 7.14 -5.52
CA PHE A 162 -1.11 7.49 -4.52
C PHE A 162 -2.03 6.31 -4.21
N CYS A 163 -2.61 5.67 -5.24
CA CYS A 163 -3.52 4.53 -5.08
C CYS A 163 -2.81 3.34 -4.40
N ALA A 164 -1.58 3.03 -4.82
CA ALA A 164 -0.74 2.00 -4.20
C ALA A 164 -0.53 2.25 -2.70
N SER A 165 -0.24 3.50 -2.36
CA SER A 165 -0.03 3.96 -0.99
C SER A 165 -1.33 3.93 -0.18
N TRP A 166 -2.45 4.32 -0.78
CA TRP A 166 -3.77 4.28 -0.15
C TRP A 166 -4.16 2.85 0.21
N PHE A 167 -3.98 1.91 -0.72
CA PHE A 167 -4.17 0.50 -0.43
C PHE A 167 -3.18 -0.04 0.61
N LYS A 168 -1.96 0.50 0.70
CA LYS A 168 -0.98 0.11 1.72
C LYS A 168 -1.38 0.53 3.12
N ILE A 169 -1.98 1.72 3.23
CA ILE A 169 -2.46 2.28 4.48
C ILE A 169 -3.74 1.58 4.94
N ASN A 170 -4.70 1.43 4.03
CA ASN A 170 -5.99 0.78 4.30
C ASN A 170 -5.92 -0.75 4.21
N ARG A 171 -4.71 -1.31 4.03
CA ARG A 171 -4.51 -2.75 4.04
C ARG A 171 -4.90 -3.30 5.40
N GLN A 172 -5.76 -4.31 5.36
CA GLN A 172 -6.18 -4.96 6.58
C GLN A 172 -5.21 -6.05 7.00
N LYS A 173 -4.98 -6.06 8.32
CA LYS A 173 -4.00 -6.92 8.96
C LYS A 173 -4.58 -8.33 9.00
N ALA A 174 -3.98 -9.22 8.22
CA ALA A 174 -4.34 -10.63 8.26
C ALA A 174 -4.10 -11.18 9.68
N ILE A 175 -5.03 -12.02 10.13
CA ILE A 175 -4.97 -12.63 11.45
C ILE A 175 -3.79 -13.59 11.48
N LYS A 176 -2.99 -13.50 12.55
CA LYS A 176 -1.82 -14.34 12.76
C LYS A 176 -1.99 -15.16 14.02
N ILE A 177 -1.57 -16.42 13.94
CA ILE A 177 -1.52 -17.36 15.06
C ILE A 177 -0.07 -17.68 15.41
N VAL A 178 0.18 -17.97 16.68
CA VAL A 178 1.48 -18.47 17.14
C VAL A 178 1.42 -19.99 17.02
N LYS A 179 2.25 -20.56 16.14
CA LYS A 179 2.36 -22.00 15.97
C LYS A 179 3.44 -22.54 16.90
N ASN A 180 3.06 -23.50 17.73
CA ASN A 180 4.00 -24.18 18.62
C ASN A 180 4.78 -25.22 17.83
N ILE A 181 6.09 -25.05 17.74
CA ILE A 181 6.99 -26.01 17.11
C ILE A 181 7.53 -26.93 18.20
N ASN A 182 7.45 -28.24 17.98
CA ASN A 182 8.09 -29.21 18.85
C ASN A 182 9.60 -29.22 18.56
N LEU A 183 10.35 -28.38 19.27
CA LEU A 183 11.80 -28.26 19.10
C LEU A 183 12.54 -29.58 19.40
N LYS A 184 11.95 -30.48 20.20
CA LYS A 184 12.54 -31.79 20.51
C LYS A 184 12.76 -32.66 19.27
N ASP A 185 11.91 -32.50 18.25
CA ASP A 185 12.01 -33.30 17.02
C ASP A 185 13.16 -32.83 16.12
N GLY A 186 13.62 -31.59 16.27
CA GLY A 186 14.71 -31.00 15.50
C GLY A 186 16.10 -31.22 16.10
N GLY A 187 16.17 -31.55 17.39
CA GLY A 187 17.40 -31.62 18.20
C GLY A 187 17.46 -30.53 19.29
N GLU A 188 18.38 -30.66 20.25
CA GLU A 188 18.42 -29.83 21.47
C GLU A 188 18.81 -28.35 21.23
N ASN A 189 19.37 -28.01 20.07
CA ASN A 189 20.05 -26.74 19.81
C ASN A 189 19.47 -25.95 18.61
N ASN A 190 18.15 -25.98 18.45
CA ASN A 190 17.46 -25.35 17.29
C ASN A 190 16.52 -24.21 17.67
N GLY A 191 16.46 -23.85 18.94
CA GLY A 191 15.61 -22.79 19.48
C GLY A 191 16.32 -21.44 19.64
N VAL A 192 15.68 -20.56 20.42
CA VAL A 192 16.23 -19.24 20.78
C VAL A 192 17.49 -19.42 21.61
N GLY A 193 18.58 -18.76 21.21
CA GLY A 193 19.86 -18.84 21.92
C GLY A 193 20.70 -20.06 21.57
N ALA A 194 20.43 -20.71 20.43
CA ALA A 194 21.25 -21.79 19.91
C ALA A 194 22.73 -21.39 19.79
N LYS A 195 23.63 -22.28 20.19
CA LYS A 195 25.10 -22.06 20.18
C LYS A 195 25.75 -22.89 19.09
N TRP A 196 26.81 -22.40 18.46
CA TRP A 196 27.51 -23.22 17.47
C TRP A 196 28.13 -24.49 18.10
N PRO A 197 28.07 -25.67 17.45
CA PRO A 197 27.53 -25.96 16.12
C PRO A 197 26.00 -26.17 16.09
N ILE A 198 25.33 -25.52 15.14
CA ILE A 198 23.88 -25.65 14.90
C ILE A 198 23.66 -26.54 13.69
N GLN A 199 22.77 -27.53 13.80
CA GLN A 199 22.35 -28.34 12.67
C GLN A 199 21.37 -27.54 11.81
N PHE A 200 21.82 -27.04 10.67
CA PHE A 200 20.97 -26.31 9.70
C PHE A 200 20.56 -27.21 8.53
N GLY A 201 19.52 -26.80 7.80
CA GLY A 201 19.00 -27.54 6.65
C GLY A 201 17.69 -28.25 6.92
N ILE A 202 17.45 -29.37 6.23
CA ILE A 202 16.22 -30.15 6.37
C ILE A 202 16.29 -31.00 7.63
N ARG A 203 15.31 -30.84 8.52
CA ARG A 203 15.20 -31.49 9.82
C ARG A 203 13.77 -31.97 10.05
N LYS A 204 13.56 -32.87 11.02
CA LYS A 204 12.22 -33.41 11.29
C LYS A 204 11.25 -32.33 11.78
N ASP A 205 11.73 -31.36 12.56
CA ASP A 205 10.95 -30.22 13.04
C ASP A 205 10.50 -29.26 11.93
N ASN A 206 11.25 -29.13 10.83
CA ASN A 206 10.88 -28.25 9.71
C ASN A 206 10.34 -29.00 8.47
N SER A 207 10.28 -30.33 8.51
CA SER A 207 9.81 -31.18 7.41
C SER A 207 8.41 -30.80 6.89
N PHE A 208 7.52 -30.34 7.78
CA PHE A 208 6.16 -29.90 7.41
C PHE A 208 6.12 -28.62 6.56
N LEU A 209 7.23 -27.88 6.46
CA LEU A 209 7.36 -26.69 5.60
C LEU A 209 7.77 -27.04 4.17
N LEU A 210 8.24 -28.27 3.94
CA LEU A 210 8.66 -28.72 2.62
C LEU A 210 7.43 -28.96 1.74
N TYR A 211 7.61 -28.68 0.45
CA TYR A 211 6.59 -28.98 -0.54
C TYR A 211 6.51 -30.50 -0.75
N ASP A 212 5.32 -31.05 -0.57
CA ASP A 212 5.00 -32.46 -0.77
C ASP A 212 3.84 -32.54 -1.77
N ALA A 213 4.11 -33.05 -2.97
CA ALA A 213 3.15 -33.10 -4.07
C ALA A 213 1.96 -34.02 -3.75
N ASP A 214 2.16 -35.05 -2.92
CA ASP A 214 1.13 -36.02 -2.57
C ASP A 214 0.19 -35.51 -1.48
N LYS A 215 0.58 -34.46 -0.73
CA LYS A 215 -0.18 -33.89 0.40
C LYS A 215 -0.77 -32.52 0.11
N LEU A 216 -1.01 -32.20 -1.16
CA LEU A 216 -1.62 -30.93 -1.52
C LEU A 216 -3.09 -30.90 -1.06
N PRO A 217 -3.55 -29.80 -0.43
CA PRO A 217 -4.94 -29.65 -0.03
C PRO A 217 -5.82 -29.54 -1.28
N SER A 218 -6.44 -30.66 -1.65
CA SER A 218 -7.26 -30.77 -2.87
C SER A 218 -8.74 -30.51 -2.59
N GLY A 219 -9.19 -30.71 -1.35
CA GLY A 219 -10.56 -30.44 -0.92
C GLY A 219 -10.77 -29.06 -0.27
N GLN A 220 -12.02 -28.57 -0.31
CA GLN A 220 -12.42 -27.31 0.34
C GLN A 220 -12.12 -27.28 1.84
N LYS A 221 -12.42 -28.38 2.55
CA LYS A 221 -12.16 -28.48 4.00
C LYS A 221 -10.67 -28.46 4.32
N GLU A 222 -9.86 -29.15 3.51
CA GLU A 222 -8.42 -29.22 3.70
C GLU A 222 -7.78 -27.86 3.43
N TRP A 223 -8.09 -27.22 2.30
CA TRP A 223 -7.54 -25.90 1.96
C TRP A 223 -7.90 -24.83 2.97
N ASN A 224 -9.17 -24.76 3.37
CA ASN A 224 -9.64 -23.72 4.29
C ASN A 224 -9.06 -23.88 5.70
N ASN A 225 -8.67 -25.09 6.10
CA ASN A 225 -8.03 -25.37 7.39
C ASN A 225 -6.50 -25.41 7.31
N SER A 226 -5.92 -25.44 6.10
CA SER A 226 -4.47 -25.50 5.91
C SER A 226 -3.78 -24.20 6.30
N GLU A 227 -2.57 -24.33 6.82
CA GLU A 227 -1.72 -23.21 7.19
C GLU A 227 -0.64 -23.00 6.13
N PHE A 228 -0.68 -21.87 5.44
CA PHE A 228 0.27 -21.58 4.37
C PHE A 228 1.45 -20.74 4.88
N HIS A 229 2.65 -21.29 4.78
CA HIS A 229 3.90 -20.66 5.18
C HIS A 229 4.62 -20.07 3.97
N HIS A 230 4.72 -18.74 3.91
CA HIS A 230 5.24 -18.03 2.73
C HIS A 230 6.70 -17.60 2.83
N LYS A 231 7.30 -17.70 4.02
CA LYS A 231 8.66 -17.22 4.28
C LYS A 231 9.57 -18.44 4.25
N PRO A 232 10.48 -18.55 3.28
CA PRO A 232 11.29 -19.75 3.09
C PRO A 232 12.36 -19.94 4.18
N HIS A 233 12.73 -18.87 4.89
CA HIS A 233 13.81 -18.92 5.88
C HIS A 233 13.41 -19.48 7.26
N TRP A 234 12.12 -19.67 7.52
CA TRP A 234 11.68 -20.12 8.85
C TRP A 234 12.14 -21.54 9.13
N GLY A 235 12.76 -21.74 10.29
CA GLY A 235 13.18 -23.06 10.74
C GLY A 235 14.32 -23.66 9.92
N PHE A 236 14.89 -22.97 8.92
CA PHE A 236 16.03 -23.49 8.16
C PHE A 236 17.32 -23.49 8.99
N TYR A 237 17.57 -22.38 9.71
CA TYR A 237 18.70 -22.24 10.62
C TYR A 237 18.25 -22.56 12.06
N THR A 238 17.47 -21.68 12.66
CA THR A 238 16.88 -21.84 14.01
C THR A 238 15.45 -21.30 14.05
N TRP A 239 14.71 -21.63 15.10
CA TRP A 239 13.37 -21.10 15.33
C TRP A 239 13.37 -19.81 16.17
N PRO A 240 12.49 -18.85 15.87
CA PRO A 240 12.30 -17.66 16.69
C PRO A 240 11.60 -17.99 18.02
N LYS A 241 11.60 -17.03 18.94
CA LYS A 241 10.83 -17.13 20.20
C LYS A 241 9.34 -17.32 19.95
N GLU A 242 8.81 -16.60 18.97
CA GLU A 242 7.39 -16.68 18.59
C GLU A 242 7.31 -16.91 17.08
N PHE A 243 6.91 -18.12 16.68
CA PHE A 243 6.67 -18.44 15.30
C PHE A 243 5.25 -18.01 14.88
N LYS A 244 5.14 -16.76 14.40
CA LYS A 244 3.86 -16.16 13.96
C LYS A 244 3.61 -16.45 12.49
N VAL A 245 2.53 -17.18 12.22
CA VAL A 245 2.09 -17.56 10.86
C VAL A 245 0.70 -17.00 10.58
N TYR A 246 0.30 -16.94 9.32
CA TYR A 246 -1.07 -16.56 9.00
C TYR A 246 -2.02 -17.66 9.48
N ALA A 247 -3.15 -17.25 10.07
CA ALA A 247 -4.24 -18.19 10.31
C ALA A 247 -4.77 -18.72 8.98
N SER A 248 -5.36 -19.91 9.01
CA SER A 248 -5.95 -20.56 7.85
C SER A 248 -6.99 -19.67 7.14
N PRO A 249 -7.26 -19.87 5.84
CA PRO A 249 -8.22 -19.05 5.09
C PRO A 249 -9.61 -18.98 5.72
N LEU A 250 -10.02 -19.99 6.50
CA LEU A 250 -11.27 -20.00 7.25
C LEU A 250 -11.38 -18.83 8.23
N HIS A 251 -10.29 -18.48 8.91
CA HIS A 251 -10.25 -17.41 9.91
C HIS A 251 -9.97 -16.03 9.30
N GLN A 252 -9.77 -15.93 7.98
CA GLN A 252 -9.49 -14.67 7.28
C GLN A 252 -10.76 -14.09 6.66
N ASP A 253 -11.74 -13.71 7.49
CA ASP A 253 -13.04 -13.22 7.01
C ASP A 253 -12.91 -11.98 6.13
N TRP A 254 -11.99 -11.07 6.47
CA TRP A 254 -11.81 -9.83 5.71
C TRP A 254 -11.39 -10.06 4.25
N SER A 255 -10.52 -11.04 3.99
CA SER A 255 -10.09 -11.42 2.63
C SER A 255 -11.15 -12.21 1.86
N ASN A 256 -12.30 -12.47 2.49
CA ASN A 256 -13.39 -13.24 1.92
C ASN A 256 -14.75 -12.57 2.14
N ARG A 257 -14.75 -11.25 2.41
CA ARG A 257 -15.93 -10.43 2.66
C ARG A 257 -16.87 -10.35 1.47
N GLU A 258 -18.15 -10.14 1.78
CA GLU A 258 -19.21 -9.91 0.81
C GLU A 258 -19.32 -8.43 0.41
N TYR A 259 -20.05 -8.16 -0.68
CA TYR A 259 -20.20 -6.81 -1.23
C TYR A 259 -20.83 -5.81 -0.23
N SER A 260 -21.78 -6.30 0.57
CA SER A 260 -22.47 -5.54 1.63
C SER A 260 -21.53 -5.06 2.74
N GLN A 261 -20.37 -5.68 2.90
CA GLN A 261 -19.39 -5.39 3.95
C GLN A 261 -18.32 -4.37 3.50
N PHE A 262 -18.32 -3.96 2.24
CA PHE A 262 -17.46 -2.87 1.76
C PHE A 262 -17.99 -1.52 2.25
N THR A 263 -17.07 -0.62 2.57
CA THR A 263 -17.41 0.78 2.83
C THR A 263 -17.94 1.45 1.56
N GLN A 264 -18.71 2.53 1.70
CA GLN A 264 -19.23 3.27 0.56
C GLN A 264 -18.11 3.71 -0.41
N LEU A 265 -16.96 4.15 0.13
CA LEU A 265 -15.79 4.50 -0.67
C LEU A 265 -15.25 3.31 -1.47
N GLU A 266 -15.10 2.14 -0.84
CA GLU A 266 -14.66 0.92 -1.52
C GLU A 266 -15.62 0.49 -2.63
N GLN A 267 -16.93 0.60 -2.39
CA GLN A 267 -17.95 0.31 -3.41
C GLN A 267 -17.85 1.28 -4.59
N SER A 268 -17.62 2.57 -4.35
CA SER A 268 -17.37 3.54 -5.42
C SER A 268 -16.10 3.24 -6.22
N ILE A 269 -15.02 2.80 -5.56
CA ILE A 269 -13.78 2.36 -6.24
C ILE A 269 -14.03 1.11 -7.09
N ILE A 270 -14.78 0.12 -6.56
CA ILE A 270 -15.21 -1.05 -7.34
C ILE A 270 -16.02 -0.60 -8.56
N GLY A 271 -16.92 0.37 -8.41
CA GLY A 271 -17.69 0.95 -9.50
C GLY A 271 -16.81 1.53 -10.62
N ILE A 272 -15.73 2.24 -10.27
CA ILE A 272 -14.77 2.78 -11.25
C ILE A 272 -14.09 1.64 -12.03
N PHE A 273 -13.62 0.59 -11.34
CA PHE A 273 -12.97 -0.54 -12.01
C PHE A 273 -13.94 -1.48 -12.74
N LYS A 274 -15.25 -1.41 -12.48
CA LYS A 274 -16.26 -2.16 -13.22
C LYS A 274 -16.71 -1.46 -14.50
N ASP A 275 -16.37 -0.18 -14.66
CA ASP A 275 -16.62 0.53 -15.90
C ASP A 275 -15.68 0.01 -16.99
N THR A 276 -16.26 -0.64 -17.99
CA THR A 276 -15.54 -1.23 -19.12
C THR A 276 -14.77 -0.17 -19.91
N GLU A 277 -15.32 1.04 -20.09
CA GLU A 277 -14.63 2.11 -20.81
C GLU A 277 -13.40 2.58 -20.05
N PHE A 278 -13.53 2.72 -18.72
CA PHE A 278 -12.42 3.06 -17.85
C PHE A 278 -11.31 2.00 -17.92
N LEU A 279 -11.65 0.71 -17.77
CA LEU A 279 -10.66 -0.37 -17.80
C LEU A 279 -9.99 -0.53 -19.16
N GLN A 280 -10.73 -0.36 -20.26
CA GLN A 280 -10.15 -0.40 -21.60
C GLN A 280 -9.19 0.78 -21.84
N LYS A 281 -9.58 1.99 -21.42
CA LYS A 281 -8.69 3.16 -21.50
C LYS A 281 -7.47 2.99 -20.60
N PHE A 282 -7.64 2.42 -19.41
CA PHE A 282 -6.54 2.04 -18.52
C PHE A 282 -5.58 1.09 -19.23
N ALA A 283 -6.05 -0.07 -19.69
CA ALA A 283 -5.20 -1.06 -20.37
C ALA A 283 -4.46 -0.47 -21.57
N SER A 284 -5.15 0.33 -22.40
CA SER A 284 -4.56 1.02 -23.54
C SER A 284 -3.43 1.97 -23.14
N LEU A 285 -3.66 2.85 -22.16
CA LEU A 285 -2.66 3.83 -21.73
C LEU A 285 -1.42 3.16 -21.12
N TYR A 286 -1.60 2.21 -20.19
CA TYR A 286 -0.48 1.54 -19.53
C TYR A 286 0.31 0.60 -20.46
N SER A 287 -0.32 0.13 -21.55
CA SER A 287 0.39 -0.59 -22.62
C SER A 287 1.26 0.32 -23.51
N LEU A 288 1.14 1.65 -23.40
CA LEU A 288 1.89 2.62 -24.24
C LEU A 288 3.00 3.37 -23.50
N GLU A 289 3.03 3.33 -22.16
CA GLU A 289 3.84 4.26 -21.34
C GLU A 289 5.36 4.11 -21.49
N ASP A 290 5.86 2.95 -21.92
CA ASP A 290 7.29 2.65 -21.94
C ASP A 290 7.90 2.54 -23.34
N GLU A 291 7.14 2.81 -24.42
CA GLU A 291 7.77 2.90 -25.76
C GLU A 291 8.72 4.12 -25.87
N LYS A 292 8.68 5.07 -24.92
CA LYS A 292 9.35 6.37 -25.01
C LYS A 292 10.34 6.72 -23.88
N GLU A 293 10.30 6.06 -22.73
CA GLU A 293 11.25 6.27 -21.63
C GLU A 293 12.15 5.02 -21.48
N ASP A 294 13.44 5.25 -21.19
CA ASP A 294 14.58 4.33 -21.36
C ASP A 294 14.35 2.82 -21.17
N LYS A 295 15.01 2.04 -22.04
CA LYS A 295 15.00 0.57 -22.18
C LYS A 295 15.46 -0.24 -20.95
N GLU A 296 15.66 0.39 -19.80
CA GLU A 296 16.06 -0.29 -18.57
C GLU A 296 14.82 -0.61 -17.72
N PHE A 297 14.71 -1.88 -17.32
CA PHE A 297 13.65 -2.36 -16.45
C PHE A 297 13.68 -1.59 -15.12
N ASP A 298 12.75 -0.64 -14.93
CA ASP A 298 12.57 0.02 -13.65
C ASP A 298 11.85 -0.92 -12.68
N ALA A 299 12.65 -1.66 -11.91
CA ALA A 299 12.17 -2.55 -10.85
C ALA A 299 11.30 -1.82 -9.81
N VAL A 300 11.49 -0.51 -9.62
CA VAL A 300 10.66 0.30 -8.71
C VAL A 300 9.28 0.51 -9.31
N HIS A 301 9.19 0.85 -10.60
CA HIS A 301 7.91 1.01 -11.30
C HIS A 301 7.14 -0.32 -11.39
N PHE A 302 7.81 -1.39 -11.80
CA PHE A 302 7.24 -2.75 -11.81
C PHE A 302 6.75 -3.19 -10.42
N SER A 303 7.53 -2.89 -9.37
CA SER A 303 7.11 -3.19 -8.00
C SER A 303 5.88 -2.40 -7.58
N LEU A 304 5.71 -1.15 -8.03
CA LEU A 304 4.55 -0.32 -7.67
C LEU A 304 3.26 -0.83 -8.31
N PHE A 305 3.28 -1.27 -9.58
CA PHE A 305 2.11 -1.85 -10.25
C PHE A 305 1.75 -3.23 -9.71
N ASN A 306 2.71 -4.15 -9.60
CA ASN A 306 2.48 -5.46 -9.01
C ASN A 306 1.93 -5.32 -7.58
N VAL A 307 2.52 -4.43 -6.77
CA VAL A 307 2.02 -4.13 -5.42
C VAL A 307 0.62 -3.51 -5.45
N SER A 308 0.25 -2.74 -6.47
CA SER A 308 -1.09 -2.16 -6.63
C SER A 308 -2.13 -3.22 -7.00
N PHE A 309 -1.88 -4.04 -8.02
CA PHE A 309 -2.79 -5.12 -8.42
C PHE A 309 -2.94 -6.18 -7.33
N ASN A 310 -1.84 -6.59 -6.68
CA ASN A 310 -1.88 -7.46 -5.50
C ASN A 310 -2.81 -6.89 -4.43
N ARG A 311 -2.73 -5.58 -4.19
CA ARG A 311 -3.58 -4.91 -3.21
C ARG A 311 -5.04 -4.79 -3.64
N ILE A 312 -5.33 -4.62 -4.93
CA ILE A 312 -6.69 -4.63 -5.49
C ILE A 312 -7.34 -5.97 -5.18
N PHE A 313 -6.73 -7.09 -5.59
CA PHE A 313 -7.28 -8.44 -5.36
C PHE A 313 -7.28 -8.85 -3.88
N ARG A 314 -6.37 -8.32 -3.07
CA ARG A 314 -6.40 -8.51 -1.62
C ARG A 314 -7.54 -7.75 -0.94
N THR A 315 -7.93 -6.59 -1.47
CA THR A 315 -8.91 -5.69 -0.85
C THR A 315 -10.32 -5.99 -1.35
N PHE A 316 -10.48 -6.19 -2.65
CA PHE A 316 -11.76 -6.42 -3.34
C PHE A 316 -11.98 -7.88 -3.73
N ASN A 317 -11.11 -8.80 -3.31
CA ASN A 317 -11.27 -10.24 -3.49
C ASN A 317 -11.49 -10.62 -4.97
N ASP A 318 -12.45 -11.49 -5.25
CA ASP A 318 -12.78 -12.01 -6.58
C ASP A 318 -13.81 -11.14 -7.36
N TYR A 319 -14.22 -9.99 -6.82
CA TYR A 319 -15.27 -9.15 -7.43
C TYR A 319 -14.86 -8.51 -8.75
N LEU A 320 -13.57 -8.19 -8.90
CA LEU A 320 -13.01 -7.58 -10.10
C LEU A 320 -12.33 -8.63 -11.00
N LEU A 321 -12.42 -9.93 -10.65
CA LEU A 321 -11.68 -10.98 -11.33
C LEU A 321 -12.06 -11.07 -12.82
N ASN A 322 -13.36 -11.07 -13.12
CA ASN A 322 -13.84 -11.21 -14.49
C ASN A 322 -13.52 -9.95 -15.32
N ASP A 323 -13.63 -8.77 -14.72
CA ASP A 323 -13.36 -7.49 -15.38
C ASP A 323 -11.88 -7.39 -15.77
N PHE A 324 -10.97 -7.80 -14.86
CA PHE A 324 -9.53 -7.84 -15.14
C PHE A 324 -9.13 -8.97 -16.11
N ILE A 325 -9.84 -10.11 -16.13
CA ILE A 325 -9.62 -11.15 -17.14
C ILE A 325 -10.00 -10.66 -18.53
N ALA A 326 -11.08 -9.90 -18.66
CA ALA A 326 -11.53 -9.37 -19.95
C ALA A 326 -10.49 -8.42 -20.60
N ILE A 327 -9.73 -7.68 -19.79
CA ILE A 327 -8.60 -6.87 -20.30
C ILE A 327 -7.31 -7.67 -20.44
N LEU A 328 -7.14 -8.75 -19.67
CA LEU A 328 -5.95 -9.60 -19.75
C LEU A 328 -5.92 -10.41 -21.05
N ASP A 329 -7.08 -10.94 -21.49
CA ASP A 329 -7.20 -11.76 -22.70
C ASP A 329 -6.59 -11.10 -23.96
N PRO A 330 -6.91 -9.84 -24.33
CA PRO A 330 -6.27 -9.19 -25.47
C PRO A 330 -4.79 -8.86 -25.24
N LEU A 331 -4.37 -8.61 -23.99
CA LEU A 331 -2.96 -8.29 -23.68
C LEU A 331 -2.05 -9.52 -23.80
N LEU A 332 -2.56 -10.71 -23.48
CA LEU A 332 -1.80 -11.97 -23.58
C LEU A 332 -1.53 -12.39 -25.02
N VAL A 333 -2.42 -12.02 -25.96
CA VAL A 333 -2.30 -12.33 -27.39
C VAL A 333 -1.38 -11.33 -28.11
N ASP A 334 -1.22 -10.12 -27.57
CA ASP A 334 -0.36 -9.11 -28.16
C ASP A 334 1.13 -9.42 -27.89
N ASN A 335 1.95 -9.45 -28.93
CA ASN A 335 3.37 -9.76 -28.82
C ASN A 335 4.23 -8.55 -28.41
N LYS A 336 3.63 -7.37 -28.26
CA LYS A 336 4.35 -6.18 -27.80
C LYS A 336 4.89 -6.34 -26.39
N GLU A 337 6.12 -5.87 -26.20
CA GLU A 337 6.84 -5.91 -24.93
C GLU A 337 6.06 -5.25 -23.78
N SER A 338 5.48 -4.08 -24.04
CA SER A 338 4.70 -3.31 -23.06
C SER A 338 3.37 -3.99 -22.69
N SER A 339 2.68 -4.60 -23.65
CA SER A 339 1.45 -5.38 -23.43
C SER A 339 1.72 -6.62 -22.59
N GLN A 340 2.79 -7.37 -22.91
CA GLN A 340 3.21 -8.56 -22.16
C GLN A 340 3.67 -8.22 -20.74
N ARG A 341 4.37 -7.10 -20.54
CA ARG A 341 4.70 -6.60 -19.20
C ARG A 341 3.44 -6.32 -18.38
N LEU A 342 2.48 -5.58 -18.93
CA LEU A 342 1.23 -5.26 -18.22
C LEU A 342 0.44 -6.53 -17.91
N ALA A 343 0.37 -7.47 -18.85
CA ALA A 343 -0.26 -8.77 -18.63
C ALA A 343 0.43 -9.56 -17.49
N ALA A 344 1.76 -9.58 -17.47
CA ALA A 344 2.55 -10.18 -16.42
C ALA A 344 2.26 -9.53 -15.06
N GLU A 345 2.28 -8.20 -14.96
CA GLU A 345 2.00 -7.45 -13.73
C GLU A 345 0.58 -7.71 -13.17
N ILE A 346 -0.44 -7.69 -14.03
CA ILE A 346 -1.82 -8.01 -13.65
C ILE A 346 -1.87 -9.45 -13.12
N THR A 347 -1.26 -10.40 -13.83
CA THR A 347 -1.27 -11.82 -13.48
C THR A 347 -0.56 -12.08 -12.14
N ALA A 348 0.62 -11.50 -11.90
CA ALA A 348 1.27 -11.59 -10.59
C ALA A 348 0.44 -10.94 -9.48
N GLY A 349 -0.20 -9.81 -9.75
CA GLY A 349 -1.12 -9.16 -8.82
C GLY A 349 -2.28 -10.08 -8.42
N MET A 350 -2.90 -10.74 -9.38
CA MET A 350 -3.98 -11.72 -9.15
C MET A 350 -3.51 -12.90 -8.29
N ILE A 351 -2.37 -13.51 -8.65
CA ILE A 351 -1.81 -14.66 -7.93
C ILE A 351 -1.42 -14.27 -6.51
N CYS A 352 -0.61 -13.21 -6.35
CA CYS A 352 -0.13 -12.77 -5.04
C CYS A 352 -1.25 -12.23 -4.15
N GLY A 353 -2.28 -11.60 -4.73
CA GLY A 353 -3.46 -11.10 -4.02
C GLY A 353 -4.36 -12.23 -3.48
N SER A 354 -4.40 -13.38 -4.17
CA SER A 354 -5.24 -14.53 -3.82
C SER A 354 -4.74 -15.38 -2.63
N LYS A 355 -3.60 -15.02 -2.03
CA LYS A 355 -2.91 -15.77 -0.98
C LYS A 355 -3.76 -16.19 0.23
N LEU A 356 -4.77 -15.41 0.60
CA LEU A 356 -5.60 -15.62 1.80
C LEU A 356 -7.06 -15.97 1.44
N TRP A 357 -7.32 -16.34 0.19
CA TRP A 357 -8.65 -16.67 -0.28
C TRP A 357 -9.07 -18.09 0.14
N LYS A 358 -10.38 -18.25 0.37
CA LYS A 358 -11.02 -19.55 0.54
C LYS A 358 -10.95 -20.36 -0.77
N PHE A 359 -11.11 -21.67 -0.64
CA PHE A 359 -10.95 -22.63 -1.73
C PHE A 359 -11.76 -22.27 -2.99
N GLU A 360 -13.04 -21.90 -2.85
CA GLU A 360 -13.92 -21.58 -3.98
C GLU A 360 -13.37 -20.45 -4.88
N LYS A 361 -12.88 -19.38 -4.26
CA LYS A 361 -12.28 -18.23 -4.98
C LYS A 361 -10.94 -18.62 -5.60
N ARG A 362 -10.15 -19.44 -4.90
CA ARG A 362 -8.87 -19.99 -5.39
C ARG A 362 -9.07 -20.91 -6.60
N GLU A 363 -10.09 -21.76 -6.61
CA GLU A 363 -10.40 -22.57 -7.78
C GLU A 363 -10.84 -21.72 -8.97
N LYS A 364 -11.67 -20.69 -8.72
CA LYS A 364 -12.13 -19.79 -9.77
C LYS A 364 -10.97 -19.10 -10.49
N ILE A 365 -10.01 -18.53 -9.76
CA ILE A 365 -8.84 -17.88 -10.37
C ILE A 365 -7.94 -18.88 -11.11
N LEU A 366 -7.72 -20.09 -10.58
CA LEU A 366 -6.88 -21.07 -11.25
C LEU A 366 -7.50 -21.62 -12.53
N LYS A 367 -8.81 -21.88 -12.53
CA LYS A 367 -9.54 -22.30 -13.75
C LYS A 367 -9.45 -21.25 -14.85
N LEU A 368 -9.37 -19.97 -14.48
CA LEU A 368 -9.22 -18.87 -15.44
C LEU A 368 -7.77 -18.70 -15.89
N LEU A 369 -6.80 -18.69 -14.96
CA LEU A 369 -5.40 -18.34 -15.27
C LEU A 369 -4.57 -19.51 -15.82
N ILE A 370 -4.76 -20.75 -15.36
CA ILE A 370 -3.89 -21.87 -15.76
C ILE A 370 -3.87 -22.05 -17.29
N PRO A 371 -5.02 -22.20 -18.00
CA PRO A 371 -4.99 -22.42 -19.44
C PRO A 371 -4.38 -21.25 -20.21
N ARG A 372 -4.60 -20.02 -19.71
CA ARG A 372 -4.06 -18.79 -20.31
C ARG A 372 -2.54 -18.74 -20.18
N LEU A 373 -2.03 -19.03 -18.98
CA LEU A 373 -0.60 -19.06 -18.71
C LEU A 373 0.11 -20.18 -19.47
N GLU A 374 -0.50 -21.35 -19.60
CA GLU A 374 0.06 -22.45 -20.39
C GLU A 374 0.24 -22.02 -21.85
N THR A 375 -0.79 -21.43 -22.48
CA THR A 375 -0.68 -20.91 -23.86
C THR A 375 0.37 -19.81 -23.96
N THR A 376 0.30 -18.79 -23.10
CA THR A 376 1.21 -17.64 -23.16
C THR A 376 2.66 -18.09 -22.94
N LEU A 377 2.97 -18.88 -21.92
CA LEU A 377 4.35 -19.28 -21.62
C LEU A 377 4.96 -20.20 -22.71
N LEU A 378 4.14 -20.89 -23.51
CA LEU A 378 4.62 -21.66 -24.65
C LEU A 378 4.91 -20.80 -25.88
N GLU A 379 4.26 -19.65 -26.01
CA GLU A 379 4.32 -18.76 -27.18
C GLU A 379 5.12 -17.47 -26.93
N VAL A 380 5.58 -17.24 -25.69
CA VAL A 380 6.30 -16.02 -25.28
C VAL A 380 7.62 -15.87 -26.07
N PRO A 381 7.82 -14.73 -26.76
CA PRO A 381 9.10 -14.39 -27.38
C PRO A 381 10.21 -14.22 -26.34
N GLN A 382 11.46 -14.55 -26.71
CA GLN A 382 12.64 -14.46 -25.82
C GLN A 382 12.81 -13.08 -25.17
N GLU A 383 12.46 -12.01 -25.88
CA GLU A 383 12.53 -10.62 -25.43
C GLU A 383 11.61 -10.35 -24.22
N ASN A 384 10.51 -11.09 -24.12
CA ASN A 384 9.47 -10.93 -23.12
C ASN A 384 9.63 -11.88 -21.90
N GLU A 385 10.51 -12.88 -21.98
CA GLU A 385 10.77 -13.84 -20.90
C GLU A 385 11.16 -13.15 -19.59
N LYS A 386 11.92 -12.05 -19.67
CA LYS A 386 12.37 -11.28 -18.49
C LYS A 386 11.20 -10.78 -17.63
N TYR A 387 10.07 -10.42 -18.25
CA TYR A 387 8.90 -9.93 -17.52
C TYR A 387 8.19 -11.04 -16.78
N TRP A 388 8.05 -12.20 -17.42
CA TRP A 388 7.41 -13.38 -16.83
C TRP A 388 8.30 -14.07 -15.79
N GLY A 389 9.63 -14.03 -15.96
CA GLY A 389 10.60 -14.56 -15.00
C GLY A 389 10.69 -13.74 -13.71
N THR A 390 10.43 -12.42 -13.77
CA THR A 390 10.48 -11.53 -12.59
C THR A 390 9.21 -11.64 -11.71
N LEU A 391 8.23 -12.45 -12.09
CA LEU A 391 6.97 -12.61 -11.35
C LEU A 391 7.08 -13.46 -10.08
N TRP A 392 8.20 -14.15 -9.85
CA TRP A 392 8.34 -15.21 -8.85
C TRP A 392 9.20 -14.85 -7.64
#